data_AF-A0A6U5D2Y2-F1
#
_entry.id   AF-A0A6U5D2Y2-F1
#
_cell.length_a   1.000
_cell.length_b   1.000
_cell.length_c   1.000
_cell.angle_alpha   90.00
_cell.angle_beta   90.00
_cell.angle_gamma   90.00
#
_symmetry.space_group_name_H-M   'P 1'
#
loop_
_entity.id
_entity.type
_entity.pdbx_description
1 polymer ?
#
loop_
_entity_poly.entity_id
_entity_poly.type
_entity_poly.pdbx_seq_one_letter_code
_entity_poly.pdbx_strand_id
1 'polypeptide(L)'
;DCADCGPRVLPPPSPPGGVCNNECGYSFNGDCDDGGEGAVYSDCSVGTDCFDCGVRYETATTKYNTAKPAQPDCPKGCVPETPSVRALLFASRPCPQGCIPA
;
A
#
# COMPACT_ATOMS: atom_id res chain seq x y z
N ASP A 1 27.93 -42.56 15.75
CA ASP A 1 26.71 -42.48 16.57
C ASP A 1 26.11 -41.10 16.40
N CYS A 2 24.88 -41.04 15.88
CA CYS A 2 24.20 -39.79 15.53
C CYS A 2 23.60 -39.11 16.79
N ALA A 3 24.43 -38.78 17.77
CA ALA A 3 23.97 -38.24 19.06
C ALA A 3 24.21 -36.73 19.27
N ASP A 4 24.76 -36.01 18.28
CA ASP A 4 25.15 -34.59 18.44
C ASP A 4 24.42 -33.63 17.47
N CYS A 5 23.09 -33.76 17.39
CA CYS A 5 22.24 -32.79 16.71
C CYS A 5 21.32 -32.14 17.74
N GLY A 6 21.82 -31.09 18.40
CA GLY A 6 21.00 -30.20 19.23
C GLY A 6 19.78 -29.63 18.47
N PRO A 7 18.83 -28.99 19.17
CA PRO A 7 17.64 -28.45 18.54
C PRO A 7 18.05 -27.41 17.49
N ARG A 8 17.58 -27.60 16.25
CA ARG A 8 17.70 -26.61 15.19
C ARG A 8 16.80 -25.42 15.54
N VAL A 9 17.30 -24.53 16.38
CA VAL A 9 16.67 -23.23 16.60
C VAL A 9 16.86 -22.45 15.30
N LEU A 10 15.77 -22.27 14.55
CA LEU A 10 15.79 -21.43 13.36
C LEU A 10 16.27 -20.03 13.78
N PRO A 11 17.16 -19.39 12.99
CA PRO A 11 17.45 -17.98 13.22
C PRO A 11 16.13 -17.20 13.23
N PRO A 12 15.99 -16.17 14.09
CA PRO A 12 14.80 -15.35 14.06
C PRO A 12 14.57 -14.83 12.63
N PRO A 13 13.31 -14.78 12.17
CA PRO A 13 13.00 -14.25 10.84
C PRO A 13 13.68 -12.88 10.71
N SER A 14 14.42 -12.69 9.62
CA SER A 14 14.99 -11.39 9.29
C SER A 14 13.86 -10.35 9.32
N PRO A 15 14.09 -9.14 9.86
CA PRO A 15 13.12 -8.06 9.77
C PRO A 15 12.66 -7.92 8.31
N PRO A 16 11.36 -7.72 8.04
CA PRO A 16 10.90 -7.50 6.66
C PRO A 16 11.74 -6.38 6.03
N GLY A 17 12.33 -6.69 4.87
CA GLY A 17 13.18 -5.75 4.15
C GLY A 17 12.35 -4.54 3.74
N GLY A 18 12.69 -3.37 4.29
CA GLY A 18 12.11 -2.10 3.85
C GLY A 18 12.72 -1.66 2.51
N VAL A 19 11.87 -1.29 1.56
CA VAL A 19 12.21 -0.60 0.31
C VAL A 19 12.08 0.90 0.55
N CYS A 20 13.16 1.61 0.29
CA CYS A 20 13.22 3.07 0.34
C CYS A 20 14.32 3.54 -0.59
N ASN A 21 13.90 4.16 -1.69
CA ASN A 21 14.75 4.93 -2.58
C ASN A 21 14.06 6.27 -2.90
N ASN A 22 14.83 7.22 -3.41
CA ASN A 22 14.35 8.56 -3.74
C ASN A 22 14.70 8.89 -5.20
N GLU A 23 14.56 7.91 -6.09
CA GLU A 23 14.94 8.03 -7.50
C GLU A 23 13.87 8.71 -8.37
N CYS A 24 12.67 8.94 -7.81
CA CYS A 24 11.64 9.70 -8.50
C CYS A 24 11.94 11.20 -8.54
N GLY A 25 11.43 11.93 -9.54
CA GLY A 25 11.64 13.38 -9.68
C GLY A 25 10.95 14.23 -8.61
N TYR A 26 9.99 13.66 -7.88
CA TYR A 26 9.24 14.34 -6.85
C TYR A 26 9.60 13.89 -5.43
N SER A 27 10.64 13.07 -5.27
CA SER A 27 10.97 12.38 -4.01
C SER A 27 11.43 13.25 -2.82
N PHE A 28 11.30 14.57 -2.93
CA PHE A 28 11.74 15.57 -1.96
C PHE A 28 10.90 16.87 -2.07
N ASN A 29 9.69 16.79 -2.63
CA ASN A 29 8.86 17.97 -2.84
C ASN A 29 8.02 18.32 -1.60
N GLY A 30 8.04 17.46 -0.57
CA GLY A 30 7.30 17.62 0.68
C GLY A 30 5.92 16.96 0.69
N ASP A 31 5.52 16.33 -0.42
CA ASP A 31 4.30 15.56 -0.59
C ASP A 31 4.64 14.10 -0.89
N CYS A 32 3.93 13.17 -0.26
CA CYS A 32 4.14 11.75 -0.53
C CYS A 32 3.48 11.34 -1.85
N ASP A 33 4.30 10.99 -2.85
CA ASP A 33 3.93 10.75 -4.25
C ASP A 33 4.10 9.29 -4.68
N ASP A 34 4.55 8.42 -3.78
CA ASP A 34 4.88 7.02 -4.09
C ASP A 34 3.65 6.11 -4.36
N GLY A 35 2.43 6.65 -4.29
CA GLY A 35 1.19 5.92 -4.54
C GLY A 35 0.87 4.82 -3.52
N GLY A 36 1.61 4.74 -2.43
CA GLY A 36 1.39 3.79 -1.34
C GLY A 36 0.34 4.24 -0.33
N GLU A 37 0.20 3.49 0.76
CA GLU A 37 -0.70 3.87 1.85
C GLU A 37 -0.28 5.23 2.45
N GLY A 38 -1.20 6.18 2.48
CA GLY A 38 -0.94 7.55 2.96
C GLY A 38 -0.32 8.49 1.93
N ALA A 39 -0.12 8.06 0.68
CA ALA A 39 0.35 8.94 -0.39
C ALA A 39 -0.74 9.91 -0.85
N VAL A 40 -0.33 11.16 -1.10
CA VAL A 40 -1.15 12.24 -1.64
C VAL A 40 -1.32 12.04 -3.16
N TYR A 41 -0.24 11.63 -3.82
CA TYR A 41 -0.22 11.35 -5.26
C TYR A 41 0.44 10.00 -5.56
N SER A 42 0.44 9.62 -6.84
CA SER A 42 0.98 8.34 -7.34
C SER A 42 1.89 8.55 -8.54
N ASP A 43 2.57 9.70 -8.60
CA ASP A 43 3.50 10.06 -9.67
C ASP A 43 4.83 9.30 -9.56
N CYS A 44 5.11 8.73 -8.39
CA CYS A 44 6.27 7.92 -8.08
C CYS A 44 5.88 6.44 -7.86
N SER A 45 6.82 5.52 -8.11
CA SER A 45 6.60 4.10 -7.78
C SER A 45 6.68 3.91 -6.26
N VAL A 46 5.96 2.92 -5.72
CA VAL A 46 5.94 2.64 -4.27
C VAL A 46 7.37 2.49 -3.73
N GLY A 47 7.68 3.23 -2.67
CA GLY A 47 9.00 3.25 -2.05
C GLY A 47 10.03 4.16 -2.72
N THR A 48 9.72 4.79 -3.86
CA THR A 48 10.62 5.69 -4.63
C THR A 48 10.54 7.17 -4.27
N ASP A 49 9.68 7.49 -3.31
CA ASP A 49 9.59 8.78 -2.63
C ASP A 49 9.52 8.55 -1.11
N CYS A 50 10.50 7.83 -0.58
CA CYS A 50 10.50 7.49 0.84
C CYS A 50 10.98 8.63 1.75
N PHE A 51 11.53 9.73 1.20
CA PHE A 51 11.84 10.91 1.99
C PHE A 51 10.54 11.55 2.50
N ASP A 52 9.53 11.67 1.64
CA ASP A 52 8.24 12.25 2.00
C ASP A 52 7.26 11.17 2.51
N CYS A 53 7.34 9.92 2.02
CA CYS A 53 6.44 8.82 2.42
C CYS A 53 6.92 7.93 3.58
N GLY A 54 8.22 7.95 3.89
CA GLY A 54 8.85 6.96 4.76
C GLY A 54 9.11 5.59 4.10
N VAL A 55 9.78 4.70 4.83
CA VAL A 55 10.19 3.37 4.34
C VAL A 55 8.98 2.47 4.11
N ARG A 56 8.92 1.80 2.96
CA ARG A 56 7.88 0.83 2.62
C ARG A 56 8.36 -0.58 2.95
N TYR A 57 7.68 -1.27 3.86
CA TYR A 57 8.03 -2.66 4.15
C TYR A 57 7.31 -3.56 3.15
N GLU A 58 8.07 -4.35 2.38
CA GLU A 58 7.43 -5.43 1.62
C GLU A 58 6.78 -6.37 2.64
N THR A 59 5.45 -6.37 2.66
CA THR A 59 4.71 -7.41 3.35
C THR A 59 5.21 -8.74 2.81
N ALA A 60 5.73 -9.62 3.66
CA ALA A 60 6.31 -10.91 3.29
C ALA A 60 5.29 -11.86 2.64
N THR A 61 4.85 -11.54 1.43
CA THR A 61 3.86 -12.28 0.65
C THR A 61 4.34 -12.56 -0.77
N THR A 62 5.65 -12.72 -0.99
CA THR A 62 6.19 -13.19 -2.29
C THR A 62 6.01 -14.69 -2.53
N LYS A 63 4.95 -15.30 -1.97
CA LYS A 63 4.52 -16.68 -2.31
C LYS A 63 3.00 -16.83 -2.47
N TYR A 64 2.22 -15.75 -2.30
CA TYR A 64 0.84 -15.75 -2.78
C TYR A 64 0.84 -15.03 -4.11
N ASN A 65 0.80 -15.81 -5.19
CA ASN A 65 0.62 -15.30 -6.54
C ASN A 65 -0.51 -14.26 -6.58
N THR A 66 -0.20 -13.10 -7.13
CA THR A 66 -1.06 -12.28 -7.99
C THR A 66 -2.54 -12.21 -7.60
N ALA A 67 -2.88 -11.36 -6.64
CA ALA A 67 -4.13 -10.60 -6.68
C ALA A 67 -3.97 -9.34 -5.84
N LYS A 68 -3.80 -8.20 -6.51
CA LYS A 68 -4.28 -6.89 -6.02
C LYS A 68 -5.60 -7.17 -5.28
N PRO A 69 -5.77 -6.75 -4.00
CA PRO A 69 -7.09 -6.79 -3.39
C PRO A 69 -7.99 -6.08 -4.40
N ALA A 70 -9.00 -6.77 -4.91
CA ALA A 70 -9.89 -6.24 -5.92
C ALA A 70 -10.50 -4.96 -5.34
N GLN A 71 -9.85 -3.84 -5.64
CA GLN A 71 -10.37 -2.51 -5.48
C GLN A 71 -11.75 -2.58 -6.12
N PRO A 72 -12.83 -2.23 -5.40
CA PRO A 72 -14.15 -2.32 -5.99
C PRO A 72 -14.12 -1.48 -7.26
N ASP A 73 -14.38 -2.12 -8.40
CA ASP A 73 -14.44 -1.47 -9.71
C ASP A 73 -15.66 -0.53 -9.70
N CYS A 74 -15.52 0.65 -9.10
CA CYS A 74 -16.54 1.67 -9.13
C CYS A 74 -16.61 2.22 -10.58
N PRO A 75 -17.81 2.38 -11.16
CA PRO A 75 -17.96 2.93 -12.50
C PRO A 75 -17.42 4.36 -12.56
N LYS A 76 -17.00 4.81 -13.74
CA LYS A 76 -16.48 6.18 -13.96
C LYS A 76 -17.46 7.22 -13.39
N GLY A 77 -16.98 8.03 -12.45
CA GLY A 77 -17.78 9.01 -11.70
C GLY A 77 -18.19 8.58 -10.28
N CYS A 78 -17.74 7.41 -9.83
CA CYS A 78 -17.86 6.94 -8.44
C CYS A 78 -16.47 6.55 -7.88
N VAL A 79 -16.24 6.76 -6.58
CA VAL A 79 -15.02 6.37 -5.84
C VAL A 79 -15.38 5.48 -4.63
N PRO A 80 -14.47 4.63 -4.14
CA PRO A 80 -14.73 3.79 -2.97
C PRO A 80 -14.96 4.62 -1.70
N GLU A 81 -15.89 4.18 -0.85
CA GLU A 81 -16.10 4.78 0.47
C GLU A 81 -14.86 4.56 1.35
N THR A 82 -14.14 5.64 1.64
CA THR A 82 -13.07 5.62 2.64
C THR A 82 -13.62 6.10 3.99
N PRO A 83 -13.18 5.54 5.12
CA PRO A 83 -13.67 5.91 6.46
C PRO A 83 -13.29 7.34 6.91
N SER A 84 -12.58 8.12 6.08
CA SER A 84 -12.02 9.41 6.47
C SER A 84 -12.89 10.62 6.07
N VAL A 85 -13.76 10.49 5.06
CA VAL A 85 -14.62 11.59 4.62
C VAL A 85 -16.08 11.29 4.93
N ARG A 86 -16.53 11.79 6.07
CA ARG A 86 -17.95 11.90 6.41
C ARG A 86 -18.59 12.89 5.41
N ALA A 87 -18.96 12.38 4.24
CA ALA A 87 -19.44 13.17 3.12
C ALA A 87 -20.74 13.88 3.48
N LEU A 88 -20.73 15.20 3.33
CA LEU A 88 -21.95 15.98 3.23
C LEU A 88 -22.71 15.46 2.00
N LEU A 89 -23.91 14.92 2.25
CA LEU A 89 -24.90 14.57 1.24
C LEU A 89 -24.93 15.65 0.17
N PHE A 90 -25.05 15.31 -1.12
CA PHE A 90 -26.14 15.73 -2.02
C PHE A 90 -25.96 15.10 -3.41
N ALA A 91 -27.10 14.84 -4.06
CA ALA A 91 -27.31 14.45 -5.47
C ALA A 91 -27.23 12.95 -5.85
N SER A 92 -28.33 12.25 -5.56
CA SER A 92 -29.16 11.39 -6.45
C SER A 92 -28.60 10.70 -7.70
N ARG A 93 -27.33 10.25 -7.72
CA ARG A 93 -26.84 9.25 -8.68
C ARG A 93 -26.51 7.98 -7.90
N PRO A 94 -27.28 6.89 -8.05
CA PRO A 94 -27.04 5.68 -7.28
C PRO A 94 -25.75 5.01 -7.76
N CYS A 95 -24.65 5.28 -7.08
CA CYS A 95 -23.48 4.41 -7.12
C CYS A 95 -23.84 3.09 -6.41
N PRO A 96 -23.27 1.95 -6.82
CA PRO A 96 -23.50 0.67 -6.14
C PRO A 96 -23.00 0.72 -4.69
N GLN A 97 -23.56 -0.15 -3.84
CA GLN A 97 -23.25 -0.20 -2.41
C GLN A 97 -21.73 -0.35 -2.18
N GLY A 98 -21.12 0.59 -1.46
CA GLY A 98 -19.67 0.68 -1.23
C GLY A 98 -18.91 1.68 -2.10
N CYS A 99 -19.60 2.38 -3.02
CA CYS A 99 -19.07 3.49 -3.81
C CYS A 99 -19.90 4.76 -3.59
N ILE A 100 -19.24 5.92 -3.52
CA ILE A 100 -19.86 7.24 -3.50
C ILE A 100 -19.60 7.99 -4.81
N PRO A 101 -20.42 8.98 -5.18
CA PRO A 101 -20.11 9.88 -6.29
C PRO A 101 -18.75 10.55 -6.07
N ALA A 102 -17.93 10.59 -7.12
CA ALA A 102 -16.65 11.31 -7.15
C ALA A 102 -16.86 12.82 -7.19
#